data_AF-A0A1J4MR19-F1
#
_entry.id   AF-A0A1J4MR19-F1
#
_cell.length_a   1.000
_cell.length_b   1.000
_cell.length_c   1.000
_cell.angle_alpha   90.00
_cell.angle_beta   90.00
_cell.angle_gamma   90.00
#
_symmetry.space_group_name_H-M   'P 1'
#
loop_
_entity.id
_entity.type
_entity.pdbx_description
1 polymer ?
#
loop_
_entity_poly.entity_id
_entity_poly.type
_entity_poly.pdbx_seq_one_letter_code
_entity_poly.pdbx_strand_id
1 'polypeptide(L)'
;MGMFMTKPSTVKHSDDGGEFEKGRIRYGVSGMQGWRVSMEDAHIALPELTRYPNLSLFGVFDGHGGSVISEWVSRHIEHIFESELDNVECDIRNGLLDLTRNDNKLPNKIITIAEALQRTYILLDEQMASPTAKPEQRAIYDDHKYSGDNNPPRTFLQELLGVSFGDGNNTDETQHSGSEIASMEKEEQ
;
A
#
# COMPACT_ATOMS: atom_id res chain seq x y z
N MET A 1 5.28 20.36 17.12
CA MET A 1 6.50 19.55 16.93
C MET A 1 6.15 18.42 15.99
N GLY A 2 6.95 18.16 14.94
CA GLY A 2 6.59 17.22 13.87
C GLY A 2 6.46 15.76 14.34
N MET A 3 5.80 14.94 13.54
CA MET A 3 5.62 13.50 13.75
C MET A 3 6.93 12.73 13.50
N PHE A 4 7.89 12.87 14.42
CA PHE A 4 9.12 12.08 14.40
C PHE A 4 9.23 11.25 15.67
N MET A 5 9.73 10.02 15.52
CA MET A 5 10.10 9.18 16.64
C MET A 5 11.28 9.77 17.41
N THR A 6 11.46 9.38 18.67
CA THR A 6 12.62 9.78 19.48
C THR A 6 13.91 9.10 19.04
N LYS A 7 13.81 7.99 18.30
CA LYS A 7 14.92 7.25 17.67
C LYS A 7 14.43 6.66 16.36
N PRO A 8 15.30 6.51 15.34
CA PRO A 8 14.90 5.90 14.09
C PRO A 8 14.70 4.39 14.25
N SER A 9 13.64 3.86 13.63
CA SER A 9 13.54 2.43 13.35
C SER A 9 14.52 2.08 12.23
N THR A 10 15.51 1.25 12.57
CA THR A 10 16.60 0.85 11.66
C THR A 10 16.44 -0.57 11.12
N VAL A 11 15.33 -1.24 11.46
CA VAL A 11 15.00 -2.57 10.93
C VAL A 11 14.90 -2.50 9.41
N LYS A 12 15.56 -3.44 8.74
CA LYS A 12 15.58 -3.55 7.27
C LYS A 12 14.64 -4.67 6.85
N HIS A 13 13.69 -4.33 5.99
CA HIS A 13 12.87 -5.32 5.28
C HIS A 13 13.50 -5.50 3.90
N SER A 14 14.25 -6.58 3.73
CA SER A 14 15.00 -6.84 2.50
C SER A 14 14.49 -8.10 1.84
N ASP A 15 14.45 -8.07 0.52
CA ASP A 15 14.11 -9.20 -0.33
C ASP A 15 15.05 -9.24 -1.54
N ASP A 16 15.24 -10.42 -2.11
CA ASP A 16 16.09 -10.63 -3.27
C ASP A 16 15.57 -11.79 -4.12
N GLY A 17 15.91 -11.79 -5.40
CA GLY A 17 15.42 -12.83 -6.31
C GLY A 17 15.94 -12.73 -7.73
N GLY A 18 15.35 -13.56 -8.59
CA GLY A 18 15.68 -13.67 -10.00
C GLY A 18 16.76 -14.72 -10.33
N GLU A 19 16.84 -15.09 -11.61
CA GLU A 19 17.63 -16.24 -12.07
C GLU A 19 18.65 -15.88 -13.16
N PHE A 20 19.89 -15.61 -12.74
CA PHE A 20 20.99 -15.29 -13.67
C PHE A 20 21.31 -16.45 -14.64
N GLU A 21 21.16 -17.70 -14.18
CA GLU A 21 21.47 -18.91 -14.96
C GLU A 21 20.57 -19.08 -16.19
N LYS A 22 19.36 -18.50 -16.16
CA LYS A 22 18.43 -18.48 -17.29
C LYS A 22 18.61 -17.26 -18.20
N GLY A 23 19.67 -16.47 -18.00
CA GLY A 23 19.87 -15.21 -18.70
C GLY A 23 18.88 -14.12 -18.31
N ARG A 24 18.26 -14.24 -17.11
CA ARG A 24 17.26 -13.31 -16.58
C ARG A 24 17.87 -12.34 -15.58
N ILE A 25 17.07 -11.36 -15.15
CA ILE A 25 17.48 -10.31 -14.21
C ILE A 25 17.54 -10.88 -12.79
N ARG A 26 18.48 -10.37 -11.97
CA ARG A 26 18.46 -10.50 -10.50
C ARG A 26 18.15 -9.15 -9.87
N TYR A 27 17.46 -9.17 -8.75
CA TYR A 27 17.16 -7.97 -7.98
C TYR A 27 17.50 -8.14 -6.50
N GLY A 28 17.65 -7.01 -5.83
CA GLY A 28 17.66 -6.91 -4.38
C GLY A 28 16.96 -5.61 -3.99
N VAL A 29 16.16 -5.64 -2.94
CA VAL A 29 15.40 -4.51 -2.43
C VAL A 29 15.54 -4.46 -0.91
N SER A 30 15.52 -3.25 -0.35
CA SER A 30 15.56 -3.05 1.10
C SER A 30 14.83 -1.77 1.49
N GLY A 31 13.83 -1.89 2.37
CA GLY A 31 13.07 -0.78 2.94
C GLY A 31 13.40 -0.55 4.41
N MET A 32 13.28 0.70 4.88
CA MET A 32 13.48 1.09 6.28
C MET A 32 12.65 2.33 6.63
N GLN A 33 11.89 2.25 7.72
CA GLN A 33 11.03 3.35 8.20
C GLN A 33 11.80 4.59 8.64
N GLY A 34 12.95 4.42 9.31
CA GLY A 34 13.73 5.54 9.81
C GLY A 34 13.00 6.33 10.90
N TRP A 35 12.94 7.66 10.76
CA TRP A 35 12.44 8.55 11.82
C TRP A 35 10.92 8.77 11.80
N ARG A 36 10.23 8.28 10.76
CA ARG A 36 8.78 8.42 10.64
C ARG A 36 8.07 7.54 11.65
N VAL A 37 6.88 7.96 12.06
CA VAL A 37 6.03 7.17 12.97
C VAL A 37 5.62 5.84 12.32
N SER A 38 5.24 5.88 11.04
CA SER A 38 4.83 4.72 10.25
C SER A 38 5.66 4.59 8.97
N MET A 39 5.74 3.36 8.43
CA MET A 39 6.28 3.07 7.10
C MET A 39 5.15 3.18 6.07
N GLU A 40 5.21 4.19 5.21
CA GLU A 40 4.17 4.43 4.19
C GLU A 40 4.58 3.91 2.81
N ASP A 41 5.84 3.51 2.59
CA ASP A 41 6.29 3.03 1.29
C ASP A 41 5.87 1.58 1.04
N ALA A 42 5.61 1.26 -0.23
CA ALA A 42 5.47 -0.10 -0.74
C ALA A 42 6.37 -0.29 -1.97
N HIS A 43 6.58 -1.53 -2.41
CA HIS A 43 7.34 -1.82 -3.62
C HIS A 43 6.86 -3.08 -4.31
N ILE A 44 7.20 -3.21 -5.59
CA ILE A 44 7.14 -4.47 -6.34
C ILE A 44 8.51 -4.77 -6.94
N ALA A 45 8.85 -6.06 -6.95
CA ALA A 45 10.04 -6.55 -7.62
C ALA A 45 9.70 -7.83 -8.38
N LEU A 46 9.23 -7.67 -9.62
CA LEU A 46 8.74 -8.74 -10.47
C LEU A 46 9.78 -9.00 -11.57
N PRO A 47 10.69 -9.97 -11.40
CA PRO A 47 11.65 -10.31 -12.45
C PRO A 47 10.97 -10.87 -13.70
N GLU A 48 9.77 -11.41 -13.55
CA GLU A 48 8.93 -11.93 -14.63
C GLU A 48 7.48 -11.57 -14.34
N LEU A 49 6.78 -11.07 -15.37
CA LEU A 49 5.35 -10.87 -15.33
C LEU A 49 4.61 -12.18 -15.66
N THR A 50 3.46 -12.39 -15.03
CA THR A 50 2.65 -13.61 -15.15
C THR A 50 2.32 -13.98 -16.60
N ARG A 51 1.93 -13.00 -17.41
CA ARG A 51 1.53 -13.16 -18.82
C ARG A 51 2.63 -12.78 -19.80
N TYR A 52 3.64 -12.05 -19.33
CA TYR A 52 4.78 -11.57 -20.12
C TYR A 52 6.12 -11.99 -19.49
N PRO A 53 6.51 -13.28 -19.53
CA PRO A 53 7.68 -13.81 -18.82
C PRO A 53 9.04 -13.27 -19.31
N ASN A 54 9.05 -12.48 -20.38
CA ASN A 54 10.25 -11.81 -20.90
C ASN A 54 10.30 -10.32 -20.51
N LEU A 55 9.39 -9.87 -19.64
CA LEU A 55 9.30 -8.51 -19.15
C LEU A 55 9.37 -8.54 -17.63
N SER A 56 10.14 -7.61 -17.09
CA SER A 56 10.30 -7.42 -15.66
C SER A 56 9.72 -6.08 -15.26
N LEU A 57 9.09 -6.00 -14.09
CA LEU A 57 8.48 -4.79 -13.57
C LEU A 57 8.95 -4.54 -12.14
N PHE A 58 9.49 -3.36 -11.91
CA PHE A 58 9.98 -2.92 -10.62
C PHE A 58 9.41 -1.54 -10.31
N GLY A 59 9.03 -1.29 -9.07
CA GLY A 59 8.39 -0.05 -8.67
C GLY A 59 8.52 0.19 -7.17
N VAL A 60 8.65 1.46 -6.79
CA VAL A 60 8.62 1.93 -5.40
C VAL A 60 7.52 2.99 -5.32
N PHE A 61 6.65 2.85 -4.32
CA PHE A 61 5.49 3.70 -4.11
C PHE A 61 5.62 4.39 -2.77
N ASP A 62 5.93 5.69 -2.79
CA ASP A 62 6.06 6.55 -1.61
C ASP A 62 4.65 7.02 -1.18
N GLY A 63 4.12 6.40 -0.12
CA GLY A 63 2.81 6.76 0.42
C GLY A 63 2.87 8.09 1.16
N HIS A 64 1.77 8.85 1.13
CA HIS A 64 1.66 10.09 1.90
C HIS A 64 0.31 10.17 2.61
N GLY A 65 0.36 10.25 3.94
CA GLY A 65 -0.86 10.31 4.76
C GLY A 65 -1.53 8.95 4.92
N GLY A 66 -0.72 7.87 4.93
CA GLY A 66 -1.10 6.47 5.08
C GLY A 66 -0.44 5.56 4.04
N SER A 67 -0.22 4.30 4.41
CA SER A 67 0.30 3.22 3.53
C SER A 67 -0.75 2.58 2.62
N VAL A 68 -2.03 2.93 2.79
CA VAL A 68 -3.15 2.24 2.14
C VAL A 68 -3.03 2.26 0.63
N ILE A 69 -2.73 3.42 0.04
CA ILE A 69 -2.71 3.59 -1.41
C ILE A 69 -1.42 3.03 -2.01
N SER A 70 -0.26 3.26 -1.41
CA SER A 70 1.01 2.70 -1.87
C SER A 70 0.96 1.16 -1.88
N GLU A 71 0.39 0.56 -0.84
CA GLU A 71 0.17 -0.89 -0.80
C GLU A 71 -0.87 -1.35 -1.82
N TRP A 72 -2.02 -0.68 -1.94
CA TRP A 72 -3.03 -1.03 -2.92
C TRP A 72 -2.46 -1.03 -4.34
N VAL A 73 -1.70 0.01 -4.71
CA VAL A 73 -1.00 0.09 -6.00
C VAL A 73 -0.05 -1.09 -6.18
N SER A 74 0.75 -1.44 -5.16
CA SER A 74 1.69 -2.57 -5.24
C SER A 74 0.99 -3.90 -5.52
N ARG A 75 -0.25 -4.09 -5.04
CA ARG A 75 -1.05 -5.29 -5.28
C ARG A 75 -1.72 -5.32 -6.67
N HIS A 76 -1.92 -4.16 -7.29
CA HIS A 76 -2.74 -4.03 -8.51
C HIS A 76 -1.97 -3.72 -9.79
N ILE A 77 -0.83 -3.03 -9.68
CA ILE A 77 -0.11 -2.51 -10.85
C ILE A 77 0.29 -3.61 -11.84
N GLU A 78 0.61 -4.83 -11.39
CA GLU A 78 0.97 -5.94 -12.28
C GLU A 78 -0.15 -6.25 -13.27
N HIS A 79 -1.34 -6.62 -12.78
CA HIS A 79 -2.42 -7.08 -13.65
C HIS A 79 -3.00 -5.94 -14.50
N ILE A 80 -3.04 -4.71 -13.98
CA ILE A 80 -3.47 -3.53 -14.75
C ILE A 80 -2.49 -3.28 -15.89
N PHE A 81 -1.19 -3.34 -15.62
CA PHE A 81 -0.17 -3.17 -16.64
C PHE A 81 -0.25 -4.25 -17.72
N GLU A 82 -0.43 -5.52 -17.34
CA GLU A 82 -0.59 -6.60 -18.31
C GLU A 82 -1.85 -6.44 -19.18
N SER A 83 -2.97 -6.01 -18.57
CA SER A 83 -4.22 -5.73 -19.29
C SER A 83 -4.06 -4.57 -20.27
N GLU A 84 -3.43 -3.47 -19.85
CA GLU A 84 -3.20 -2.33 -20.72
C GLU A 84 -2.20 -2.64 -21.83
N LEU A 85 -1.22 -3.51 -21.56
CA LEU A 85 -0.31 -3.97 -22.60
C LEU A 85 -1.05 -4.75 -23.70
N ASP A 86 -1.99 -5.64 -23.33
CA ASP A 86 -2.82 -6.31 -24.33
C ASP A 86 -3.69 -5.33 -25.12
N ASN A 87 -4.29 -4.34 -24.43
CA ASN A 87 -5.17 -3.35 -25.05
C ASN A 87 -4.41 -2.55 -26.10
N VAL A 88 -3.20 -2.08 -25.77
CA VAL A 88 -2.33 -1.36 -26.70
C VAL A 88 -1.93 -2.26 -27.87
N GLU A 89 -1.53 -3.51 -27.63
CA GLU A 89 -1.20 -4.44 -28.71
C GLU A 89 -2.42 -4.73 -29.63
N CYS A 90 -3.61 -4.83 -29.05
CA CYS A 90 -4.86 -5.01 -29.78
C CYS A 90 -5.20 -3.78 -30.64
N ASP A 91 -5.08 -2.58 -30.08
CA ASP A 91 -5.33 -1.32 -30.78
C ASP A 91 -4.37 -1.13 -31.96
N ILE A 92 -3.09 -1.48 -31.79
CA ILE A 92 -2.10 -1.47 -32.87
C ILE A 92 -2.48 -2.47 -33.96
N ARG A 93 -2.84 -3.71 -33.58
CA ARG A 93 -3.23 -4.77 -34.52
C ARG A 93 -4.47 -4.39 -35.34
N ASN A 94 -5.42 -3.69 -34.71
CA ASN A 94 -6.66 -3.23 -35.35
C ASN A 94 -6.49 -1.89 -36.10
N GLY A 95 -5.30 -1.28 -36.07
CA GLY A 95 -5.03 0.02 -36.71
C GLY A 95 -5.72 1.21 -36.03
N LEU A 96 -6.18 1.04 -34.79
CA LEU A 96 -6.79 2.10 -33.97
C LEU A 96 -5.73 3.01 -33.34
N LEU A 97 -4.51 2.50 -33.18
CA LEU A 97 -3.37 3.22 -32.64
C LEU A 97 -2.16 3.08 -33.56
N ASP A 98 -1.61 4.21 -33.99
CA ASP A 98 -0.40 4.26 -34.81
C ASP A 98 0.74 4.93 -34.05
N LEU A 99 1.53 4.11 -33.35
CA LEU A 99 2.71 4.53 -32.59
C LEU A 99 3.97 4.71 -33.46
N THR A 100 3.88 4.42 -34.77
CA THR A 100 5.02 4.44 -35.70
C THR A 100 5.24 5.81 -36.37
N ARG A 101 4.30 6.75 -36.19
CA ARG A 101 4.27 8.05 -36.89
C ARG A 101 5.33 9.06 -36.46
N ASN A 102 6.05 8.83 -35.38
CA ASN A 102 7.11 9.73 -34.95
C ASN A 102 8.47 9.25 -35.45
N ASP A 103 9.38 10.19 -35.73
CA ASP A 103 10.82 10.00 -36.03
C ASP A 103 11.59 9.41 -34.82
N ASN A 104 10.99 8.43 -34.15
CA ASN A 104 11.41 7.89 -32.88
C ASN A 104 12.59 6.97 -33.10
N LYS A 105 13.69 7.29 -32.42
CA LYS A 105 14.91 6.47 -32.40
C LYS A 105 14.76 5.17 -31.59
N LEU A 106 13.59 4.94 -30.99
CA LEU A 106 13.35 3.83 -30.07
C LEU A 106 12.66 2.65 -30.78
N PRO A 107 13.02 1.41 -30.44
CA PRO A 107 12.32 0.21 -30.89
C PRO A 107 10.81 0.25 -30.62
N ASN A 108 10.00 -0.22 -31.57
CA ASN A 108 8.52 -0.24 -31.45
C ASN A 108 8.03 -0.88 -30.14
N LYS A 109 8.67 -1.96 -29.69
CA LYS A 109 8.33 -2.64 -28.44
C LYS A 109 8.46 -1.73 -27.20
N ILE A 110 9.47 -0.84 -27.19
CA ILE A 110 9.66 0.11 -26.10
C ILE A 110 8.55 1.16 -26.11
N ILE A 111 8.14 1.61 -27.30
CA ILE A 111 7.05 2.58 -27.45
C ILE A 111 5.72 1.96 -26.98
N THR A 112 5.43 0.71 -27.35
CA THR A 112 4.26 -0.04 -26.87
C THR A 112 4.24 -0.17 -25.35
N ILE A 113 5.37 -0.54 -24.73
CA ILE A 113 5.48 -0.65 -23.27
C ILE A 113 5.29 0.71 -22.60
N ALA A 114 5.86 1.79 -23.16
CA ALA A 114 5.71 3.14 -22.62
C ALA A 114 4.25 3.61 -22.67
N GLU A 115 3.55 3.36 -23.77
CA GLU A 115 2.12 3.64 -23.92
C GLU A 115 1.28 2.84 -22.91
N ALA A 116 1.54 1.53 -22.79
CA ALA A 116 0.85 0.67 -21.83
C ALA A 116 1.06 1.16 -20.39
N LEU A 117 2.29 1.56 -20.05
CA LEU A 117 2.61 2.10 -18.72
C LEU A 117 1.88 3.42 -18.46
N GLN A 118 1.78 4.31 -19.46
CA GLN A 118 1.02 5.55 -19.33
C GLN A 118 -0.47 5.27 -19.07
N ARG A 119 -1.08 4.36 -19.83
CA ARG A 119 -2.48 3.95 -19.61
C ARG A 119 -2.69 3.29 -18.25
N THR A 120 -1.71 2.50 -17.81
CA THR A 120 -1.71 1.87 -16.48
C THR A 120 -1.84 2.90 -15.37
N TYR A 121 -1.06 3.98 -15.41
CA TYR A 121 -1.14 5.04 -14.39
C TYR A 121 -2.48 5.77 -14.40
N ILE A 122 -3.05 6.01 -15.58
CA ILE A 122 -4.37 6.66 -15.71
C ILE A 122 -5.46 5.74 -15.13
N LEU A 123 -5.43 4.45 -15.49
CA LEU A 123 -6.41 3.49 -15.01
C LEU A 123 -6.25 3.19 -13.51
N LEU A 124 -5.02 3.16 -13.00
CA LEU A 124 -4.76 3.10 -11.56
C LEU A 124 -5.42 4.26 -10.84
N ASP A 125 -5.24 5.50 -11.32
CA ASP A 125 -5.86 6.69 -10.71
C ASP A 125 -7.40 6.59 -10.67
N GLU A 126 -7.99 6.17 -11.79
CA GLU A 126 -9.44 5.95 -11.88
C GLU A 126 -9.93 4.85 -10.92
N GLN A 127 -9.23 3.71 -10.86
CA GLN A 127 -9.60 2.60 -9.98
C GLN A 127 -9.42 2.95 -8.50
N MET A 128 -8.35 3.66 -8.14
CA MET A 128 -8.11 4.12 -6.77
C MET A 128 -9.21 5.06 -6.27
N ALA A 129 -9.75 5.91 -7.16
CA ALA A 129 -10.86 6.81 -6.86
C ALA A 129 -12.24 6.11 -6.88
N SER A 130 -12.33 4.92 -7.46
CA SER A 130 -13.59 4.19 -7.64
C SER A 130 -14.21 3.76 -6.30
N PRO A 131 -15.54 3.84 -6.14
CA PRO A 131 -16.24 3.27 -5.00
C PRO A 131 -15.98 1.76 -4.80
N THR A 132 -15.63 1.03 -5.86
CA THR A 132 -15.37 -0.41 -5.81
C THR A 132 -14.06 -0.77 -5.10
N ALA A 133 -13.08 0.13 -5.08
CA ALA A 133 -11.80 -0.09 -4.40
C ALA A 133 -11.88 0.15 -2.89
N LYS A 134 -12.88 0.93 -2.42
CA LYS A 134 -13.02 1.32 -1.01
C LYS A 134 -13.08 0.16 -0.01
N PRO A 135 -13.79 -0.96 -0.25
CA PRO A 135 -13.82 -2.08 0.69
C PRO A 135 -12.44 -2.68 0.92
N GLU A 136 -11.64 -2.82 -0.14
CA GLU A 136 -10.29 -3.35 -0.04
C GLU A 136 -9.32 -2.34 0.59
N GLN A 137 -9.36 -1.08 0.16
CA GLN A 137 -8.57 0.00 0.78
C GLN A 137 -8.87 0.10 2.28
N ARG A 138 -10.12 -0.09 2.69
CA ARG A 138 -10.52 -0.15 4.10
C ARG A 138 -9.98 -1.40 4.81
N ALA A 139 -9.98 -2.56 4.15
CA ALA A 139 -9.39 -3.77 4.70
C ALA A 139 -7.88 -3.62 4.93
N ILE A 140 -7.16 -3.00 3.99
CA ILE A 140 -5.74 -2.63 4.15
C ILE A 140 -5.59 -1.68 5.33
N TYR A 141 -6.40 -0.63 5.40
CA TYR A 141 -6.37 0.33 6.51
C TYR A 141 -6.57 -0.34 7.88
N ASP A 142 -7.57 -1.23 7.99
CA ASP A 142 -7.89 -1.91 9.23
C ASP A 142 -6.77 -2.89 9.64
N ASP A 143 -6.12 -3.57 8.70
CA ASP A 143 -4.97 -4.44 8.97
C ASP A 143 -3.80 -3.67 9.61
N HIS A 144 -3.46 -2.51 9.03
CA HIS A 144 -2.40 -1.62 9.56
C HIS A 144 -2.77 -0.95 10.89
N LYS A 145 -4.07 -0.81 11.18
CA LYS A 145 -4.52 -0.22 12.45
C LYS A 145 -4.30 -1.15 13.65
N TYR A 146 -4.40 -2.47 13.45
CA TYR A 146 -4.32 -3.45 14.54
C TYR A 146 -2.98 -4.20 14.61
N SER A 147 -2.10 -4.02 13.63
CA SER A 147 -0.80 -4.69 13.55
C SER A 147 0.31 -4.10 14.44
N GLY A 148 0.02 -3.05 15.22
CA GLY A 148 0.81 -2.71 16.42
C GLY A 148 1.66 -1.45 16.37
N ASP A 149 1.34 -0.47 15.53
CA ASP A 149 1.88 0.88 15.67
C ASP A 149 0.84 1.80 16.30
N ASN A 150 1.10 2.21 17.55
CA ASN A 150 0.14 2.94 18.34
C ASN A 150 -0.06 4.36 17.78
N ASN A 151 -1.22 4.48 17.13
CA ASN A 151 -1.92 5.69 16.70
C ASN A 151 -1.59 6.14 15.27
N PRO A 152 -2.35 5.68 14.25
CA PRO A 152 -2.25 6.28 12.93
C PRO A 152 -2.62 7.77 13.04
N PRO A 153 -1.83 8.70 12.46
CA PRO A 153 -2.25 10.09 12.37
C PRO A 153 -3.58 10.15 11.62
N ARG A 154 -4.48 11.04 12.03
CA ARG A 154 -5.80 11.17 11.37
C ARG A 154 -5.60 11.37 9.87
N THR A 155 -5.85 10.33 9.09
CA THR A 155 -5.63 10.37 7.65
C THR A 155 -6.82 11.04 6.97
N PHE A 156 -6.58 11.64 5.81
CA PHE A 156 -7.64 12.16 4.94
C PHE A 156 -8.73 11.10 4.65
N LEU A 157 -8.34 9.81 4.60
CA LEU A 157 -9.28 8.69 4.45
C LEU A 157 -10.19 8.50 5.68
N GLN A 158 -9.74 8.76 6.90
CA GLN A 158 -10.63 8.71 8.08
C GLN A 158 -11.71 9.81 8.05
N GLU A 159 -11.38 10.98 7.49
CA GLU A 159 -12.34 12.06 7.30
C GLU A 159 -13.32 11.76 6.16
N LEU A 160 -12.84 11.16 5.06
CA LEU A 160 -13.65 10.78 3.90
C LEU A 160 -14.57 9.58 4.17
N LEU A 161 -14.19 8.67 5.09
CA LEU A 161 -14.95 7.45 5.41
C LEU A 161 -15.99 7.64 6.54
N GLY A 162 -16.12 8.84 7.11
CA GLY A 162 -17.24 9.21 7.98
C GLY A 162 -17.33 8.45 9.31
N VAL A 163 -16.21 7.91 9.83
CA VAL A 163 -16.23 7.13 11.07
C VAL A 163 -16.16 8.08 12.28
N SER A 164 -17.32 8.51 12.79
CA SER A 164 -17.43 9.17 14.09
C SER A 164 -17.30 8.15 15.23
N PHE A 165 -16.28 8.30 16.08
CA PHE A 165 -16.24 7.67 17.39
C PHE A 165 -16.40 8.75 18.47
N GLY A 166 -17.37 8.53 19.36
CA GLY A 166 -17.75 9.44 20.42
C GLY A 166 -16.67 9.62 21.47
N ASP A 167 -16.58 10.84 22.00
CA ASP A 167 -15.75 11.22 23.13
C ASP A 167 -16.10 10.36 24.36
N GLY A 168 -15.17 9.50 24.75
CA GLY A 168 -15.16 8.87 26.06
C GLY A 168 -14.59 9.82 27.10
N ASN A 169 -15.37 10.85 27.47
CA ASN A 169 -15.17 11.56 28.72
C ASN A 169 -15.77 10.71 29.85
N ASN A 170 -14.94 10.27 30.80
CA ASN A 170 -15.37 10.11 32.18
C ASN A 170 -14.15 10.27 33.10
N THR A 171 -13.94 11.52 33.51
CA THR A 171 -13.40 11.86 34.82
C THR A 171 -14.40 11.43 35.89
N ASP A 172 -13.95 10.77 36.95
CA ASP A 172 -14.48 11.07 38.30
C ASP A 172 -13.53 10.55 39.37
N GLU A 173 -12.91 11.51 40.07
CA GLU A 173 -12.27 11.35 41.37
C GLU A 173 -13.33 11.50 42.48
N THR A 174 -13.32 10.54 43.42
CA THR A 174 -13.61 10.66 44.88
C THR A 174 -14.94 11.27 45.38
N GLN A 175 -15.65 10.54 46.26
CA GLN A 175 -15.73 10.84 47.71
C GLN A 175 -16.56 9.83 48.55
N HIS A 176 -16.19 9.79 49.84
CA HIS A 176 -16.64 9.00 51.00
C HIS A 176 -18.15 8.96 51.34
N SER A 177 -18.59 7.81 51.89
CA SER A 177 -19.24 7.59 53.22
C SER A 177 -19.93 6.20 53.18
N GLY A 178 -19.80 5.21 54.08
CA GLY A 178 -19.86 5.18 55.54
C GLY A 178 -20.93 4.12 55.96
N SER A 179 -20.59 3.21 56.90
CA SER A 179 -21.43 2.20 57.61
C SER A 179 -22.15 1.11 56.78
N GLU A 180 -22.32 -0.17 57.16
CA GLU A 180 -22.36 -0.84 58.48
C GLU A 180 -22.25 -2.39 58.31
N ILE A 181 -21.35 -3.02 59.09
CA ILE A 181 -21.44 -4.27 59.88
C ILE A 181 -22.43 -5.39 59.45
N ALA A 182 -21.92 -6.63 59.24
CA ALA A 182 -22.32 -7.86 59.97
C ALA A 182 -21.59 -9.15 59.50
N SER A 183 -20.62 -9.59 60.33
CA SER A 183 -20.33 -10.96 60.83
C SER A 183 -20.81 -12.23 60.09
N MET A 184 -19.86 -13.16 59.84
CA MET A 184 -19.84 -14.60 60.21
C MET A 184 -18.55 -15.23 59.58
N GLU A 185 -17.46 -15.53 60.31
CA GLU A 185 -17.19 -16.78 61.05
C GLU A 185 -17.65 -18.03 60.26
N LYS A 186 -16.81 -18.98 59.81
CA LYS A 186 -15.78 -19.79 60.52
C LYS A 186 -14.94 -20.61 59.51
N GLU A 187 -13.65 -20.85 59.76
CA GLU A 187 -12.98 -22.17 60.04
C GLU A 187 -13.28 -23.28 59.00
N GLU A 188 -12.38 -24.13 58.50
CA GLU A 188 -11.00 -24.53 58.83
C GLU A 188 -10.58 -25.51 57.70
N GLN A 189 -9.27 -25.60 57.45
CA GLN A 189 -8.52 -26.70 56.79
C GLN A 189 -8.60 -26.88 55.26
#